data_AF-A0A7V9LDC7-F1
#
_entry.id   AF-A0A7V9LDC7-F1
#
_cell.length_a   1.000
_cell.length_b   1.000
_cell.length_c   1.000
_cell.angle_alpha   90.00
_cell.angle_beta   90.00
_cell.angle_gamma   90.00
#
_symmetry.space_group_name_H-M   'P 1'
#
loop_
_entity.id
_entity.type
_entity.pdbx_description
1 polymer ?
#
loop_
_entity_poly.entity_id
_entity_poly.type
_entity_poly.pdbx_seq_one_letter_code
_entity_poly.pdbx_strand_id
1 'polypeptide(L)'
;MARSEPAFRARGITLAAVSRDEVDDSRGFARKYGIHYPLLSDTKGDVSRALTGLDDNDISIPGVVVIRRDGTVVFRQVATSKDDRITAAQVLAAADANLGTRGVEAARTVPALARAQLRFEAGAGQIRVADTWKSTGVASLTVHVPLTRYVIAGTGVATASNEAHATLVSSLGLRLPILGDIGAIQLSAVAGLPIEAPGVYTGVQLGMWFAWTPRWAVHADVAAGTHDTGSVDPRPAWFATFGVSRLLGR
;
A
#
# COMPACT_ATOMS: atom_id res chain seq x y z
N MET A 1 15.84 4.52 20.04
CA MET A 1 15.82 3.50 18.97
C MET A 1 15.26 2.16 19.41
N ALA A 2 15.77 1.52 20.48
CA ALA A 2 15.34 0.16 20.88
C ALA A 2 13.83 -0.07 20.96
N ARG A 3 13.09 0.81 21.66
CA ARG A 3 11.61 0.70 21.76
C ARG A 3 10.87 0.79 20.41
N SER A 4 11.52 1.30 19.37
CA SER A 4 10.94 1.49 18.04
C SER A 4 11.38 0.42 17.03
N GLU A 5 12.22 -0.55 17.42
CA GLU A 5 12.69 -1.62 16.53
C GLU A 5 11.55 -2.35 15.78
N PRO A 6 10.41 -2.70 16.42
CA PRO A 6 9.31 -3.34 15.69
C PRO A 6 8.78 -2.49 14.52
N ALA A 7 8.81 -1.16 14.64
CA ALA A 7 8.33 -0.26 13.59
C ALA A 7 9.30 -0.18 12.38
N PHE A 8 10.61 -0.35 12.61
CA PHE A 8 11.59 -0.48 11.53
C PHE A 8 11.47 -1.85 10.85
N ARG A 9 11.36 -2.93 11.63
CA ARG A 9 11.21 -4.29 11.11
C ARG A 9 9.94 -4.42 10.25
N ALA A 10 8.84 -3.80 10.67
CA ALA A 10 7.59 -3.76 9.91
C ALA A 10 7.72 -3.08 8.53
N ARG A 11 8.78 -2.29 8.30
CA ARG A 11 9.11 -1.68 7.00
C ARG A 11 10.15 -2.47 6.20
N GLY A 12 10.53 -3.65 6.68
CA GLY A 12 11.65 -4.42 6.11
C GLY A 12 13.01 -3.77 6.36
N ILE A 13 13.12 -2.87 7.34
CA ILE A 13 14.38 -2.21 7.70
C ILE A 13 15.06 -3.02 8.80
N THR A 14 16.30 -3.41 8.56
CA THR A 14 17.20 -3.98 9.57
C THR A 14 17.94 -2.85 10.27
N LEU A 15 17.89 -2.84 11.60
CA LEU A 15 18.72 -1.92 12.40
C LEU A 15 20.04 -2.59 12.75
N ALA A 16 21.09 -1.79 12.80
CA ALA A 16 22.35 -2.11 13.45
C ALA A 16 22.87 -0.82 14.11
N ALA A 17 23.48 -0.94 15.29
CA ALA A 17 24.26 0.16 15.84
C ALA A 17 25.74 -0.17 15.73
N VAL A 18 26.56 0.85 15.54
CA VAL A 18 28.01 0.74 15.42
C VAL A 18 28.63 1.58 16.53
N SER A 19 29.57 1.02 17.27
CA SER A 19 30.41 1.77 18.22
C SER A 19 31.83 1.23 18.19
N ARG A 20 32.76 1.98 18.78
CA ARG A 20 34.16 1.54 18.94
C ARG A 20 34.35 0.58 20.11
N ASP A 21 33.28 0.26 20.85
CA ASP A 21 33.35 -0.60 22.01
C ASP A 21 33.69 -2.04 21.59
N GLU A 22 34.35 -2.76 22.49
CA GLU A 22 34.61 -4.17 22.30
C GLU A 22 33.30 -4.99 22.28
N VAL A 23 33.35 -6.17 21.68
CA VAL A 23 32.18 -7.04 21.51
C VAL A 23 31.56 -7.43 22.86
N ASP A 24 32.38 -7.67 23.88
CA ASP A 24 31.89 -8.07 25.21
C ASP A 24 31.16 -6.95 25.94
N ASP A 25 31.66 -5.71 25.84
CA ASP A 25 31.01 -4.52 26.38
C ASP A 25 29.67 -4.27 25.69
N SER A 26 29.65 -4.36 24.37
CA SER A 26 28.43 -4.27 23.56
C SER A 26 27.42 -5.34 23.95
N ARG A 27 27.86 -6.59 24.18
CA ARG A 27 26.97 -7.68 24.62
C ARG A 27 26.37 -7.39 26.01
N GLY A 28 27.17 -6.89 26.94
CA GLY A 28 26.71 -6.46 28.26
C GLY A 28 25.66 -5.34 28.16
N PHE A 29 25.93 -4.34 27.32
CA PHE A 29 25.02 -3.23 27.05
C PHE A 29 23.70 -3.72 26.45
N ALA A 30 23.74 -4.58 25.42
CA ALA A 30 22.55 -5.13 24.78
C ALA A 30 21.64 -5.87 25.77
N ARG A 31 22.24 -6.72 26.63
CA ARG A 31 21.50 -7.45 27.68
C ARG A 31 20.87 -6.49 28.69
N LYS A 32 21.63 -5.50 29.14
CA LYS A 32 21.16 -4.51 30.14
C LYS A 32 19.97 -3.69 29.65
N TYR A 33 19.94 -3.33 28.36
CA TYR A 33 18.91 -2.45 27.80
C TYR A 33 17.87 -3.18 26.92
N GLY A 34 17.92 -4.51 26.84
CA GLY A 34 16.97 -5.30 26.04
C GLY A 34 17.04 -4.95 24.55
N ILE A 35 18.25 -4.80 24.00
CA ILE A 35 18.45 -4.51 22.59
C ILE A 35 18.48 -5.83 21.80
N HIS A 36 17.63 -5.95 20.78
CA HIS A 36 17.50 -7.18 19.98
C HIS A 36 18.07 -7.06 18.56
N TYR A 37 18.62 -5.91 18.19
CA TYR A 37 19.34 -5.72 16.93
C TYR A 37 20.86 -5.77 17.12
N PRO A 38 21.65 -6.09 16.08
CA PRO A 38 23.10 -6.17 16.17
C PRO A 38 23.76 -4.88 16.67
N LEU A 39 24.72 -5.02 17.58
CA LEU A 39 25.70 -4.00 17.95
C LEU A 39 27.04 -4.42 17.34
N LEU A 40 27.51 -3.66 16.35
CA LEU A 40 28.71 -3.92 15.59
C LEU A 40 29.89 -3.18 16.22
N SER A 41 30.99 -3.90 16.42
CA SER A 41 32.22 -3.35 16.96
C SER A 41 33.08 -2.79 15.82
N ASP A 42 33.47 -1.53 15.93
CA ASP A 42 34.29 -0.75 15.00
C ASP A 42 35.52 -0.21 15.74
N THR A 43 36.28 -1.09 16.40
CA THR A 43 37.44 -0.71 17.23
C THR A 43 38.48 0.12 16.48
N LYS A 44 38.62 -0.09 15.16
CA LYS A 44 39.51 0.69 14.28
C LYS A 44 38.92 2.02 13.79
N GLY A 45 37.60 2.23 13.96
CA GLY A 45 36.90 3.44 13.54
C GLY A 45 36.70 3.57 12.03
N ASP A 46 36.95 2.51 11.25
CA ASP A 46 36.91 2.59 9.78
C ASP A 46 35.49 2.84 9.26
N VAL A 47 34.50 2.20 9.88
CA VAL A 47 33.09 2.39 9.53
C VAL A 47 32.61 3.77 9.96
N SER A 48 32.93 4.17 11.19
CA SER A 48 32.56 5.47 11.76
C SER A 48 33.17 6.61 10.95
N ARG A 49 34.45 6.52 10.56
CA ARG A 49 35.12 7.52 9.72
C ARG A 49 34.45 7.67 8.36
N ALA A 50 34.04 6.56 7.73
CA ALA A 50 33.37 6.58 6.45
C ALA A 50 31.94 7.13 6.52
N LEU A 51 31.18 6.80 7.57
CA LEU A 51 29.72 7.02 7.61
C LEU A 51 29.28 8.22 8.44
N THR A 52 29.95 8.54 9.54
CA THR A 52 29.52 9.60 10.48
C THR A 52 30.62 10.63 10.75
N GLY A 53 31.87 10.21 10.78
CA GLY A 53 33.02 10.99 11.23
C GLY A 53 33.46 10.60 12.64
N LEU A 54 34.67 11.04 13.00
CA LEU A 54 35.28 10.92 14.33
C LEU A 54 35.56 12.33 14.85
N ASP A 55 35.50 12.51 16.17
CA ASP A 55 35.92 13.76 16.83
C ASP A 55 37.45 13.80 17.07
N ASP A 56 37.94 14.87 17.68
CA ASP A 56 39.37 15.08 17.95
C ASP A 56 39.96 14.06 18.94
N ASN A 57 39.12 13.31 19.67
CA ASN A 57 39.52 12.24 20.56
C ASN A 57 39.35 10.85 19.92
N ASP A 58 39.17 10.81 18.59
CA ASP A 58 38.93 9.60 17.80
C ASP A 58 37.59 8.89 18.18
N ILE A 59 36.64 9.60 18.79
CA ILE A 59 35.34 9.04 19.19
C ILE A 59 34.33 9.21 18.05
N SER A 60 33.55 8.16 17.77
CA SER A 60 32.50 8.23 16.75
C SER A 60 31.49 9.32 17.05
N ILE A 61 31.29 10.23 16.10
CA ILE A 61 30.27 11.27 16.21
C ILE A 61 28.90 10.59 16.11
N PRO A 62 27.96 10.84 17.05
CA PRO A 62 26.63 10.24 16.97
C PRO A 62 25.95 10.58 15.65
N GLY A 63 25.45 9.56 14.95
CA GLY A 63 24.79 9.76 13.68
C GLY A 63 23.87 8.63 13.30
N VAL A 64 23.06 8.86 12.28
CA VAL A 64 22.18 7.88 11.66
C VAL A 64 22.41 7.91 10.17
N VAL A 65 22.59 6.73 9.59
CA VAL A 65 22.72 6.52 8.16
C VAL A 65 21.67 5.51 7.72
N VAL A 66 20.98 5.81 6.62
CA VAL A 66 20.06 4.87 5.96
C VAL A 66 20.71 4.44 4.66
N ILE A 67 20.88 3.13 4.52
CA ILE A 67 21.59 2.49 3.42
C ILE A 67 20.60 1.58 2.68
N ARG A 68 20.54 1.69 1.35
CA ARG A 68 19.77 0.77 0.50
C ARG A 68 20.45 -0.59 0.40
N ARG A 69 19.72 -1.60 -0.09
CA ARG A 69 20.25 -2.95 -0.31
C ARG A 69 21.42 -2.99 -1.30
N ASP A 70 21.49 -2.04 -2.22
CA ASP A 70 22.60 -1.87 -3.18
C ASP A 70 23.85 -1.20 -2.57
N GLY A 71 23.81 -0.86 -1.28
CA GLY A 71 24.91 -0.18 -0.57
C GLY A 71 24.85 1.35 -0.66
N THR A 72 23.90 1.93 -1.38
CA THR A 72 23.80 3.39 -1.53
C THR A 72 23.32 4.05 -0.23
N VAL A 73 24.05 5.04 0.25
CA VAL A 73 23.60 5.91 1.35
C VAL A 73 22.56 6.89 0.82
N VAL A 74 21.37 6.86 1.40
CA VAL A 74 20.22 7.67 0.94
C VAL A 74 19.74 8.70 1.97
N PHE A 75 20.20 8.57 3.21
CA PHE A 75 20.02 9.57 4.24
C PHE A 75 21.21 9.48 5.19
N ARG A 76 21.73 10.63 5.60
CA ARG A 76 22.80 10.76 6.58
C ARG A 76 22.50 11.97 7.45
N GLN A 77 22.42 11.76 8.76
CA GLN A 77 22.38 12.83 9.74
C GLN A 77 23.47 12.56 10.79
N VAL A 78 24.35 13.53 10.97
CA VAL A 78 25.42 13.50 11.96
C VAL A 78 25.10 14.59 12.97
N ALA A 79 25.03 14.23 14.25
CA ALA A 79 24.72 15.17 15.31
C ALA A 79 25.90 16.11 15.55
N THR A 80 25.61 17.39 15.71
CA THR A 80 26.61 18.40 16.07
C THR A 80 26.87 18.47 17.58
N SER A 81 25.95 17.95 18.38
CA SER A 81 26.03 17.89 19.84
C SER A 81 25.27 16.68 20.39
N LYS A 82 25.38 16.42 21.70
CA LYS A 82 24.62 15.35 22.36
C LYS A 82 23.10 15.57 22.31
N ASP A 83 22.66 16.82 22.23
CA ASP A 83 21.25 17.20 22.23
C ASP A 83 20.63 17.17 20.82
N ASP A 84 21.46 17.15 19.77
CA ASP A 84 21.07 17.11 18.36
C ASP A 84 20.75 15.67 17.86
N ARG A 85 20.24 14.83 18.77
CA ARG A 85 19.94 13.43 18.43
C ARG A 85 18.62 13.33 17.69
N ILE A 86 18.68 12.84 16.46
CA ILE A 86 17.49 12.48 15.71
C ILE A 86 16.65 11.43 16.46
N THR A 87 15.34 11.66 16.52
CA THR A 87 14.39 10.73 17.13
C THR A 87 14.11 9.53 16.23
N ALA A 88 13.61 8.43 16.80
CA ALA A 88 13.20 7.26 16.01
C ALA A 88 12.11 7.61 14.97
N ALA A 89 11.18 8.51 15.32
CA ALA A 89 10.12 8.95 14.41
C ALA A 89 10.68 9.69 13.19
N GLN A 90 11.67 10.57 13.40
CA GLN A 90 12.33 11.28 12.30
C GLN A 90 13.13 10.33 11.40
N VAL A 91 13.82 9.33 11.97
CA VAL A 91 14.53 8.34 11.14
C VAL A 91 13.56 7.47 10.34
N LEU A 92 12.43 7.06 10.92
CA LEU A 92 11.38 6.36 10.17
C LEU A 92 10.84 7.22 9.04
N ALA A 93 10.60 8.51 9.27
CA ALA A 93 10.15 9.43 8.23
C ALA A 93 11.21 9.59 7.11
N ALA A 94 12.49 9.72 7.48
CA ALA A 94 13.59 9.78 6.53
C ALA A 94 13.73 8.49 5.72
N ALA A 95 13.62 7.33 6.37
CA ALA A 95 13.63 6.03 5.70
C ALA A 95 12.42 5.89 4.76
N ASP A 96 11.22 6.28 5.19
CA ASP A 96 10.01 6.23 4.37
C ASP A 96 10.14 7.10 3.11
N ALA A 97 10.79 8.26 3.21
CA ALA A 97 11.06 9.17 2.10
C ALA A 97 12.14 8.65 1.14
N ASN A 98 13.19 8.02 1.66
CA ASN A 98 14.42 7.72 0.89
C ASN A 98 14.57 6.27 0.44
N LEU A 99 14.05 5.30 1.19
CA LEU A 99 14.06 3.88 0.80
C LEU A 99 12.96 3.54 -0.20
N GLY A 100 12.15 4.54 -0.59
CA GLY A 100 11.05 4.34 -1.51
C GLY A 100 10.01 3.43 -0.88
N THR A 101 9.22 3.95 0.05
CA THR A 101 7.88 3.38 0.34
C THR A 101 6.91 3.60 -0.84
N ARG A 102 7.43 3.85 -2.04
CA ARG A 102 6.72 4.16 -3.27
C ARG A 102 7.40 3.42 -4.41
N GLY A 103 6.61 2.90 -5.33
CA GLY A 103 7.10 2.08 -6.43
C GLY A 103 6.85 0.60 -6.21
N VAL A 104 6.98 -0.13 -7.32
CA VAL A 104 6.62 -1.55 -7.44
C VAL A 104 7.37 -2.44 -6.45
N GLU A 105 8.66 -2.18 -6.21
CA GLU A 105 9.50 -2.95 -5.28
C GLU A 105 9.04 -2.83 -3.83
N ALA A 106 8.60 -1.64 -3.41
CA ALA A 106 8.07 -1.42 -2.06
C ALA A 106 6.78 -2.21 -1.81
N ALA A 107 5.97 -2.37 -2.85
CA ALA A 107 4.74 -3.13 -2.77
C ALA A 107 5.00 -4.64 -2.62
N ARG A 108 6.18 -5.16 -3.01
CA ARG A 108 6.50 -6.59 -2.93
C ARG A 108 6.72 -7.09 -1.50
N THR A 109 7.03 -6.20 -0.57
CA THR A 109 7.37 -6.58 0.81
C THR A 109 6.13 -6.76 1.71
N VAL A 110 4.95 -6.33 1.25
CA VAL A 110 3.69 -6.41 1.97
C VAL A 110 2.66 -7.10 1.08
N PRO A 111 1.92 -8.12 1.54
CA PRO A 111 0.90 -8.79 0.74
C PRO A 111 -0.28 -7.84 0.47
N ALA A 112 -0.14 -6.98 -0.53
CA ALA A 112 -1.06 -5.88 -0.80
C ALA A 112 -2.47 -6.37 -1.18
N LEU A 113 -2.56 -7.58 -1.74
CA LEU A 113 -3.83 -8.27 -2.06
C LEU A 113 -4.60 -8.76 -0.82
N ALA A 114 -3.91 -8.98 0.29
CA ALA A 114 -4.49 -9.48 1.54
C ALA A 114 -5.03 -8.35 2.45
N ARG A 115 -5.21 -7.15 1.89
CA ARG A 115 -5.64 -5.96 2.63
C ARG A 115 -7.00 -5.49 2.19
N ALA A 116 -7.76 -4.97 3.15
CA ALA A 116 -8.96 -4.22 2.85
C ALA A 116 -8.61 -2.97 2.04
N GLN A 117 -9.52 -2.51 1.19
CA GLN A 117 -9.27 -1.45 0.21
C GLN A 117 -10.43 -0.48 0.21
N LEU A 118 -10.15 0.82 0.29
CA LEU A 118 -11.10 1.86 -0.10
C LEU A 118 -10.79 2.26 -1.54
N ARG A 119 -11.71 2.00 -2.45
CA ARG A 119 -11.54 2.10 -3.89
C ARG A 119 -12.43 3.22 -4.44
N PHE A 120 -11.84 4.09 -5.24
CA PHE A 120 -12.56 5.11 -6.01
C PHE A 120 -12.29 4.85 -7.49
N GLU A 121 -13.35 4.79 -8.29
CA GLU A 121 -13.29 4.53 -9.72
C GLU A 121 -14.12 5.54 -10.48
N ALA A 122 -13.67 5.87 -11.69
CA ALA A 122 -14.42 6.68 -12.63
C ALA A 122 -14.20 6.17 -14.06
N GLY A 123 -15.18 6.38 -14.91
CA GLY A 123 -15.09 5.93 -16.29
C GLY A 123 -16.32 6.24 -17.10
N ALA A 124 -16.51 5.46 -18.15
CA ALA A 124 -17.60 5.61 -19.09
C ALA A 124 -18.17 4.24 -19.47
N GLY A 125 -19.38 4.25 -19.98
CA GLY A 125 -20.03 3.05 -20.46
C GLY A 125 -21.17 3.34 -21.41
N GLN A 126 -21.86 2.27 -21.80
CA GLN A 126 -23.04 2.32 -22.64
C GLN A 126 -24.14 1.48 -22.02
N ILE A 127 -25.36 2.01 -22.03
CA ILE A 127 -26.57 1.32 -21.58
C ILE A 127 -27.54 1.30 -22.74
N ARG A 128 -28.15 0.14 -23.01
CA ARG A 128 -29.18 0.04 -24.04
C ARG A 128 -30.51 0.55 -23.49
N VAL A 129 -31.08 1.57 -24.12
CA VAL A 129 -32.40 2.14 -23.80
C VAL A 129 -33.27 2.01 -25.05
N ALA A 130 -34.29 1.16 -24.96
CA ALA A 130 -35.03 0.65 -26.13
C ALA A 130 -34.04 0.07 -27.17
N ASP A 131 -34.10 0.52 -28.42
CA ASP A 131 -33.22 0.05 -29.50
C ASP A 131 -31.97 0.92 -29.71
N THR A 132 -31.65 1.79 -28.75
CA THR A 132 -30.50 2.71 -28.86
C THR A 132 -29.50 2.52 -27.73
N TRP A 133 -28.21 2.61 -28.04
CA TRP A 133 -27.15 2.68 -27.04
C TRP A 133 -26.93 4.12 -26.60
N LYS A 134 -26.97 4.38 -25.29
CA LYS A 134 -26.69 5.69 -24.71
C LYS A 134 -25.39 5.64 -23.92
N SER A 135 -24.49 6.59 -24.19
CA SER A 135 -23.24 6.73 -23.44
C SER A 135 -23.51 7.35 -22.08
N THR A 136 -22.84 6.88 -21.03
CA THR A 136 -22.96 7.39 -19.67
C THR A 136 -21.59 7.50 -19.02
N GLY A 137 -21.39 8.50 -18.17
CA GLY A 137 -20.30 8.50 -17.19
C GLY A 137 -20.67 7.60 -16.01
N VAL A 138 -19.68 6.96 -15.40
CA VAL A 138 -19.85 6.19 -14.16
C VAL A 138 -18.79 6.57 -13.14
N ALA A 139 -19.17 6.59 -11.87
CA ALA A 139 -18.25 6.71 -10.75
C ALA A 139 -18.68 5.82 -9.60
N SER A 140 -17.71 5.28 -8.84
CA SER A 140 -17.99 4.44 -7.68
C SER A 140 -17.02 4.71 -6.53
N LEU A 141 -17.52 4.50 -5.31
CA LEU A 141 -16.73 4.44 -4.09
C LEU A 141 -17.08 3.14 -3.36
N THR A 142 -16.13 2.22 -3.28
CA THR A 142 -16.34 0.89 -2.71
C THR A 142 -15.30 0.55 -1.63
N VAL A 143 -15.71 -0.27 -0.67
CA VAL A 143 -14.84 -0.91 0.31
C VAL A 143 -14.75 -2.39 -0.05
N HIS A 144 -13.55 -2.88 -0.33
CA HIS A 144 -13.29 -4.30 -0.57
C HIS A 144 -12.57 -4.91 0.63
N VAL A 145 -12.99 -6.09 1.04
CA VAL A 145 -12.40 -6.86 2.14
C VAL A 145 -12.01 -8.24 1.61
N PRO A 146 -10.75 -8.68 1.80
CA PRO A 146 -10.35 -10.04 1.48
C PRO A 146 -11.02 -11.01 2.45
N LEU A 147 -11.76 -11.98 1.92
CA LEU A 147 -12.33 -13.08 2.70
C LEU A 147 -11.31 -14.22 2.82
N THR A 148 -10.50 -14.42 1.78
CA THR A 148 -9.37 -15.34 1.75
C THR A 148 -8.21 -14.72 0.97
N ARG A 149 -7.15 -15.49 0.69
CA ARG A 149 -6.06 -15.05 -0.19
C ARG A 149 -6.53 -14.69 -1.61
N TYR A 150 -7.59 -15.36 -2.09
CA TYR A 150 -8.06 -15.25 -3.47
C TYR A 150 -9.49 -14.73 -3.59
N VAL A 151 -10.25 -14.72 -2.49
CA VAL A 151 -11.65 -14.30 -2.50
C VAL A 151 -11.76 -12.95 -1.84
N ILE A 152 -12.44 -12.01 -2.51
CA ILE A 152 -12.74 -10.69 -1.98
C ILE A 152 -14.25 -10.44 -2.03
N ALA A 153 -14.75 -9.68 -1.07
CA ALA A 153 -16.09 -9.11 -1.12
C ALA A 153 -16.00 -7.58 -1.11
N GLY A 154 -16.85 -6.92 -1.87
CA GLY A 154 -16.92 -5.47 -1.95
C GLY A 154 -18.33 -4.95 -1.71
N THR A 155 -18.45 -3.79 -1.11
CA THR A 155 -19.72 -3.03 -1.07
C THR A 155 -19.45 -1.54 -1.19
N GLY A 156 -20.38 -0.78 -1.74
CA GLY A 156 -20.22 0.66 -1.90
C GLY A 156 -21.36 1.32 -2.65
N VAL A 157 -21.09 2.50 -3.17
CA VAL A 157 -22.06 3.30 -3.91
C VAL A 157 -21.50 3.60 -5.30
N ALA A 158 -22.34 3.48 -6.31
CA ALA A 158 -22.05 3.87 -7.68
C ALA A 158 -23.09 4.87 -8.19
N THR A 159 -22.73 5.65 -9.20
CA THR A 159 -23.64 6.55 -9.89
C THR A 159 -23.35 6.51 -11.39
N ALA A 160 -24.40 6.63 -12.19
CA ALA A 160 -24.34 6.80 -13.64
C ALA A 160 -24.99 8.13 -14.01
N SER A 161 -24.32 8.94 -14.85
CA SER A 161 -24.76 10.30 -15.18
C SER A 161 -26.17 10.36 -15.80
N ASN A 162 -26.60 9.29 -16.46
CA ASN A 162 -27.90 9.21 -17.14
C ASN A 162 -29.03 8.65 -16.27
N GLU A 163 -28.72 8.08 -15.10
CA GLU A 163 -29.72 7.42 -14.26
C GLU A 163 -30.17 8.29 -13.08
N ALA A 164 -29.54 9.46 -12.85
CA ALA A 164 -29.82 10.43 -11.78
C ALA A 164 -29.76 9.91 -10.33
N HIS A 165 -29.76 8.60 -10.13
CA HIS A 165 -29.81 7.95 -8.83
C HIS A 165 -28.47 7.30 -8.48
N ALA A 166 -28.24 7.17 -7.18
CA ALA A 166 -27.15 6.37 -6.63
C ALA A 166 -27.59 4.90 -6.49
N THR A 167 -26.65 3.99 -6.72
CA THR A 167 -26.85 2.54 -6.64
C THR A 167 -25.97 1.98 -5.53
N LEU A 168 -26.56 1.28 -4.57
CA LEU A 168 -25.80 0.47 -3.63
C LEU A 168 -25.28 -0.75 -4.40
N VAL A 169 -23.96 -0.90 -4.48
CA VAL A 169 -23.32 -2.00 -5.20
C VAL A 169 -22.65 -2.96 -4.23
N SER A 170 -22.73 -4.25 -4.55
CA SER A 170 -22.03 -5.32 -3.86
C SER A 170 -21.33 -6.21 -4.88
N SER A 171 -20.17 -6.74 -4.52
CA SER A 171 -19.41 -7.65 -5.38
C SER A 171 -18.80 -8.81 -4.60
N LEU A 172 -18.66 -9.94 -5.28
CA LEU A 172 -17.90 -11.09 -4.82
C LEU A 172 -16.94 -11.48 -5.96
N GLY A 173 -15.64 -11.53 -5.67
CA GLY A 173 -14.65 -11.76 -6.72
C GLY A 173 -13.54 -12.72 -6.36
N LEU A 174 -13.02 -13.35 -7.40
CA LEU A 174 -11.77 -14.09 -7.40
C LEU A 174 -10.65 -13.17 -7.87
N ARG A 175 -9.57 -13.09 -7.09
CA ARG A 175 -8.41 -12.25 -7.33
C ARG A 175 -7.17 -13.13 -7.42
N LEU A 176 -6.66 -13.29 -8.64
CA LEU A 176 -5.53 -14.14 -8.96
C LEU A 176 -4.26 -13.28 -8.98
N PRO A 177 -3.30 -13.51 -8.09
CA PRO A 177 -2.07 -12.73 -8.05
C PRO A 177 -1.26 -12.92 -9.32
N ILE A 178 -0.66 -11.83 -9.78
CA ILE A 178 0.38 -11.80 -10.81
C ILE A 178 1.57 -11.00 -10.28
N LEU A 179 2.76 -11.26 -10.83
CA LEU A 179 3.97 -10.51 -10.51
C LEU A 179 4.41 -10.54 -9.04
N GLY A 180 4.04 -11.55 -8.24
CA GLY A 180 4.45 -11.65 -6.83
C GLY A 180 3.65 -10.76 -5.90
N ASP A 181 2.32 -10.90 -5.92
CA ASP A 181 1.32 -10.23 -5.06
C ASP A 181 1.23 -8.69 -5.15
N ILE A 182 2.00 -8.07 -6.06
CA ILE A 182 1.90 -6.63 -6.40
C ILE A 182 0.94 -6.34 -7.54
N GLY A 183 0.50 -7.37 -8.27
CA GLY A 183 -0.53 -7.25 -9.29
C GLY A 183 -1.56 -8.37 -9.13
N ALA A 184 -2.75 -8.17 -9.71
CA ALA A 184 -3.72 -9.24 -9.83
C ALA A 184 -4.64 -9.05 -11.03
N ILE A 185 -5.16 -10.18 -11.52
CA ILE A 185 -6.36 -10.22 -12.34
C ILE A 185 -7.53 -10.53 -11.42
N GLN A 186 -8.61 -9.77 -11.52
CA GLN A 186 -9.80 -9.93 -10.69
C GLN A 186 -11.03 -10.20 -11.57
N LEU A 187 -11.75 -11.27 -11.27
CA LEU A 187 -13.04 -11.56 -11.85
C LEU A 187 -14.11 -11.49 -10.75
N SER A 188 -15.09 -10.62 -10.90
CA SER A 188 -16.12 -10.37 -9.89
C SER A 188 -17.52 -10.53 -10.47
N ALA A 189 -18.41 -11.16 -9.70
CA ALA A 189 -19.84 -11.00 -9.85
C ALA A 189 -20.27 -9.72 -9.11
N VAL A 190 -21.13 -8.92 -9.72
CA VAL A 190 -21.59 -7.63 -9.18
C VAL A 190 -23.11 -7.60 -9.16
N ALA A 191 -23.68 -7.09 -8.08
CA ALA A 191 -25.10 -6.80 -7.95
C ALA A 191 -25.28 -5.36 -7.45
N GLY A 192 -26.32 -4.68 -7.90
CA GLY A 192 -26.63 -3.30 -7.51
C GLY A 192 -28.11 -3.09 -7.27
N LEU A 193 -28.43 -2.28 -6.27
CA LEU A 193 -29.78 -1.86 -5.91
C LEU A 193 -29.86 -0.33 -6.01
N PRO A 194 -30.60 0.23 -6.98
CA PRO A 194 -30.83 1.67 -7.02
C PRO A 194 -31.53 2.13 -5.73
N ILE A 195 -31.07 3.23 -5.14
CA ILE A 195 -31.56 3.70 -3.82
C ILE A 195 -32.95 4.34 -3.95
N GLU A 196 -33.22 5.01 -5.06
CA GLU A 196 -34.43 5.82 -5.27
C GLU A 196 -35.33 5.30 -6.41
N ALA A 197 -34.96 4.17 -7.03
CA ALA A 197 -35.69 3.59 -8.15
C ALA A 197 -35.87 2.08 -7.97
N PRO A 198 -36.99 1.50 -8.42
CA PRO A 198 -37.13 0.06 -8.46
C PRO A 198 -36.15 -0.52 -9.51
N GLY A 199 -35.52 -1.63 -9.16
CA GLY A 199 -34.67 -2.34 -10.10
C GLY A 199 -33.54 -3.11 -9.45
N VAL A 200 -32.85 -3.89 -10.27
CA VAL A 200 -31.64 -4.62 -9.90
C VAL A 200 -30.65 -4.53 -11.05
N TYR A 201 -29.42 -4.18 -10.72
CA TYR A 201 -28.27 -4.36 -11.61
C TYR A 201 -27.59 -5.69 -11.29
N THR A 202 -27.28 -6.49 -12.30
CA THR A 202 -26.39 -7.66 -12.14
C THR A 202 -25.38 -7.70 -13.27
N GLY A 203 -24.20 -8.22 -13.00
CA GLY A 203 -23.17 -8.33 -14.03
C GLY A 203 -21.90 -9.00 -13.57
N VAL A 204 -20.93 -8.98 -14.47
CA VAL A 204 -19.56 -9.44 -14.24
C VAL A 204 -18.59 -8.31 -14.49
N GLN A 205 -17.50 -8.29 -13.74
CA GLN A 205 -16.42 -7.32 -13.85
C GLN A 205 -15.09 -8.06 -13.95
N LEU A 206 -14.28 -7.69 -14.95
CA LEU A 206 -12.90 -8.12 -15.11
C LEU A 206 -11.98 -6.92 -14.88
N GLY A 207 -11.10 -7.01 -13.90
CA GLY A 207 -10.18 -5.96 -13.50
C GLY A 207 -8.73 -6.39 -13.54
N MET A 208 -7.85 -5.47 -13.89
CA MET A 208 -6.43 -5.54 -13.61
C MET A 208 -6.11 -4.60 -12.47
N TRP A 209 -5.30 -5.07 -11.53
CA TRP A 209 -4.98 -4.35 -10.31
C TRP A 209 -3.47 -4.35 -10.08
N PHE A 210 -2.91 -3.23 -9.62
CA PHE A 210 -1.49 -3.07 -9.35
C PHE A 210 -1.25 -2.21 -8.11
N ALA A 211 -0.53 -2.74 -7.13
CA ALA A 211 -0.01 -1.98 -6.00
C ALA A 211 1.11 -1.06 -6.48
N TRP A 212 0.88 0.25 -6.38
CA TRP A 212 1.88 1.27 -6.70
C TRP A 212 2.77 1.59 -5.51
N THR A 213 2.21 1.50 -4.29
CA THR A 213 2.92 1.70 -3.02
C THR A 213 2.31 0.75 -1.98
N PRO A 214 2.92 0.56 -0.79
CA PRO A 214 2.32 -0.21 0.29
C PRO A 214 0.97 0.35 0.77
N ARG A 215 0.56 1.56 0.36
CA ARG A 215 -0.70 2.19 0.79
C ARG A 215 -1.66 2.47 -0.36
N TRP A 216 -1.21 2.30 -1.61
CA TRP A 216 -1.96 2.72 -2.78
C TRP A 216 -1.82 1.71 -3.91
N ALA A 217 -2.93 1.45 -4.58
CA ALA A 217 -2.98 0.67 -5.80
C ALA A 217 -3.74 1.45 -6.89
N VAL A 218 -3.51 1.07 -8.13
CA VAL A 218 -4.25 1.51 -9.30
C VAL A 218 -4.91 0.30 -9.94
N HIS A 219 -6.02 0.52 -10.65
CA HIS A 219 -6.71 -0.54 -11.35
C HIS A 219 -7.44 -0.01 -12.58
N ALA A 220 -7.69 -0.94 -13.50
CA ALA A 220 -8.46 -0.73 -14.71
C ALA A 220 -9.44 -1.90 -14.87
N ASP A 221 -10.69 -1.61 -15.17
CA ASP A 221 -11.75 -2.60 -15.16
C ASP A 221 -12.67 -2.45 -16.35
N VAL A 222 -13.18 -3.58 -16.80
CA VAL A 222 -14.28 -3.66 -17.74
C VAL A 222 -15.40 -4.46 -17.10
N ALA A 223 -16.64 -3.99 -17.24
CA ALA A 223 -17.81 -4.66 -16.71
C ALA A 223 -18.88 -4.82 -17.79
N ALA A 224 -19.62 -5.91 -17.68
CA ALA A 224 -20.74 -6.25 -18.54
C ALA A 224 -21.89 -6.71 -17.65
N GLY A 225 -23.10 -6.23 -17.90
CA GLY A 225 -24.22 -6.57 -17.05
C GLY A 225 -25.56 -6.24 -17.68
N THR A 226 -26.59 -6.38 -16.86
CA THR A 226 -27.96 -6.05 -17.18
C THR A 226 -28.54 -5.19 -16.08
N HIS A 227 -29.24 -4.13 -16.48
CA HIS A 227 -30.02 -3.29 -15.58
C HIS A 227 -31.50 -3.60 -15.78
N ASP A 228 -32.12 -4.22 -14.79
CA ASP A 228 -33.56 -4.38 -14.72
C ASP A 228 -34.15 -3.18 -13.98
N THR A 229 -34.93 -2.35 -14.67
CA THR A 229 -35.61 -1.18 -14.09
C THR A 229 -37.02 -1.50 -13.59
N GLY A 230 -37.32 -2.77 -13.32
CA GLY A 230 -38.68 -3.27 -13.07
C GLY A 230 -39.52 -3.39 -14.35
N SER A 231 -38.86 -3.42 -15.52
CA SER A 231 -39.50 -3.61 -16.82
C SER A 231 -39.26 -5.03 -17.32
N VAL A 232 -40.16 -5.55 -18.16
CA VAL A 232 -40.11 -6.93 -18.69
C VAL A 232 -38.79 -7.24 -19.42
N ASP A 233 -38.10 -6.23 -19.95
CA ASP A 233 -36.84 -6.39 -20.68
C ASP A 233 -35.63 -5.81 -19.93
N PRO A 234 -34.72 -6.65 -19.41
CA PRO A 234 -33.46 -6.19 -18.83
C PRO A 234 -32.56 -5.53 -19.88
N ARG A 235 -31.97 -4.38 -19.52
CA ARG A 235 -31.16 -3.57 -20.42
C ARG A 235 -29.69 -3.97 -20.33
N PRO A 236 -29.05 -4.47 -21.40
CA PRO A 236 -27.62 -4.74 -21.37
C PRO A 236 -26.82 -3.45 -21.20
N ALA A 237 -25.73 -3.54 -20.46
CA ALA A 237 -24.82 -2.44 -20.17
C ALA A 237 -23.36 -2.89 -20.16
N TRP A 238 -22.47 -1.99 -20.57
CA TRP A 238 -21.01 -2.20 -20.57
C TRP A 238 -20.32 -0.98 -19.99
N PHE A 239 -19.29 -1.17 -19.18
CA PHE A 239 -18.54 -0.09 -18.54
C PHE A 239 -17.04 -0.35 -18.62
N ALA A 240 -16.26 0.73 -18.70
CA ALA A 240 -14.82 0.70 -18.51
C ALA A 240 -14.45 1.79 -17.50
N THR A 241 -13.72 1.40 -16.45
CA THR A 241 -13.33 2.29 -15.35
C THR A 241 -11.84 2.23 -15.07
N PHE A 242 -11.31 3.35 -14.57
CA PHE A 242 -9.99 3.44 -13.98
C PHE A 242 -10.12 4.00 -12.57
N GLY A 243 -9.23 3.59 -11.68
CA GLY A 243 -9.33 4.07 -10.33
C GLY A 243 -8.10 3.85 -9.47
N VAL A 244 -8.23 4.33 -8.25
CA VAL A 244 -7.21 4.26 -7.20
C VAL A 244 -7.80 3.61 -5.97
N SER A 245 -6.99 2.81 -5.29
CA SER A 245 -7.38 2.17 -4.04
C SER A 245 -6.41 2.54 -2.94
N ARG A 246 -6.93 2.99 -1.81
CA ARG A 246 -6.17 3.08 -0.57
C ARG A 246 -6.21 1.74 0.14
N LEU A 247 -5.04 1.16 0.37
CA LEU A 247 -4.88 -0.08 1.13
C LEU A 247 -5.00 0.22 2.63
N LEU A 248 -5.96 -0.43 3.27
CA LEU A 248 -6.27 -0.32 4.69
C LEU A 248 -5.55 -1.45 5.47
N GLY A 249 -5.31 -1.26 6.76
CA GLY A 249 -4.54 -2.22 7.58
C GLY A 249 -3.04 -1.95 7.63
N ARG A 250 -2.27 -2.85 8.25
CA ARG A 250 -0.81 -2.73 8.44
C ARG A 250 -0.05 -3.72 7.58
#